data_AF-A0A139SNV3-F1
#
_entry.id   AF-A0A139SNV3-F1
#
_cell.length_a   1.000
_cell.length_b   1.000
_cell.length_c   1.000
_cell.angle_alpha   90.00
_cell.angle_beta   90.00
_cell.angle_gamma   90.00
#
_symmetry.space_group_name_H-M   'P 1'
#
loop_
_entity.id
_entity.type
_entity.pdbx_description
1 polymer ?
#
loop_
_entity_poly.entity_id
_entity_poly.type
_entity_poly.pdbx_seq_one_letter_code
_entity_poly.pdbx_strand_id
1 'polypeptide(L)'
;MKGAAVYIDKNDQIADHARVSLISYEKASKLNFSAHIKEQLQETFRELFVEGKGAIDFGSGDRHSEHGRRLLYIDDLIIGDGSTLRIHGWRDKRDYILVRKNSVHLEDALKKIEFKGYDRNNIHLENYNNAYWVISATPESATYGSLLVASTVPLSLLRRRIKACLGRSPS
;
A
#
# COMPACT_ATOMS: atom_id res chain seq x y z
N MET A 1 -23.95 -9.50 1.49
CA MET A 1 -23.85 -8.29 0.63
C MET A 1 -22.57 -8.37 -0.20
N LYS A 2 -22.63 -8.09 -1.50
CA LYS A 2 -21.44 -7.98 -2.37
C LYS A 2 -20.77 -6.63 -2.13
N GLY A 3 -19.45 -6.60 -1.99
CA GLY A 3 -18.69 -5.36 -1.82
C GLY A 3 -18.74 -4.45 -3.04
N ALA A 4 -18.71 -3.14 -2.80
CA ALA A 4 -18.63 -2.11 -3.83
C ALA A 4 -17.22 -1.50 -3.90
N ALA A 5 -16.89 -0.80 -4.97
CA ALA A 5 -15.62 -0.07 -5.08
C ALA A 5 -15.88 1.39 -5.49
N VAL A 6 -15.29 2.32 -4.75
CA VAL A 6 -15.21 3.74 -5.11
C VAL A 6 -13.82 3.97 -5.70
N TYR A 7 -13.77 4.51 -6.91
CA TYR A 7 -12.52 4.80 -7.61
C TYR A 7 -12.12 6.25 -7.36
N ILE A 8 -10.84 6.48 -7.06
CA ILE A 8 -10.23 7.78 -6.85
C ILE A 8 -9.31 8.05 -8.04
N ASP A 9 -9.77 8.94 -8.92
CA ASP A 9 -9.08 9.32 -10.15
C ASP A 9 -8.64 10.80 -10.15
N LYS A 10 -8.95 11.56 -9.09
CA LYS A 10 -8.60 12.98 -8.95
C LYS A 10 -8.23 13.28 -7.50
N ASN A 11 -7.70 14.47 -7.27
CA ASN A 11 -7.53 15.02 -5.93
C ASN A 11 -8.88 15.53 -5.42
N ASP A 12 -9.08 15.44 -4.10
CA ASP A 12 -10.22 16.02 -3.39
C ASP A 12 -11.57 15.62 -4.01
N GLN A 13 -11.67 14.38 -4.48
CA GLN A 13 -12.88 13.82 -5.09
C GLN A 13 -13.94 13.54 -4.03
N ILE A 14 -13.53 13.23 -2.80
CA ILE A 14 -14.40 13.08 -1.65
C ILE A 14 -14.38 14.38 -0.85
N ALA A 15 -15.55 14.84 -0.41
CA ALA A 15 -15.63 16.01 0.43
C ALA A 15 -14.90 15.79 1.77
N ASP A 16 -14.11 16.77 2.19
CA ASP A 16 -13.26 16.73 3.38
C ASP A 16 -13.99 16.44 4.71
N HIS A 17 -15.26 16.80 4.80
CA HIS A 17 -16.12 16.57 5.96
C HIS A 17 -16.91 15.25 5.88
N ALA A 18 -16.75 14.49 4.79
CA ALA A 18 -17.52 13.28 4.56
C ALA A 18 -17.09 12.11 5.44
N ARG A 19 -18.06 11.22 5.67
CA ARG A 19 -17.83 9.88 6.19
C ARG A 19 -17.82 8.89 5.02
N VAL A 20 -16.73 8.14 4.88
CA VAL A 20 -16.60 7.04 3.93
C VAL A 20 -16.84 5.74 4.67
N SER A 21 -17.85 4.97 4.24
CA SER A 21 -18.21 3.70 4.87
C SER A 21 -17.93 2.52 3.95
N LEU A 22 -17.06 1.61 4.39
CA LEU A 22 -16.74 0.35 3.71
C LEU A 22 -17.45 -0.80 4.44
N ILE A 23 -18.70 -1.06 4.04
CA ILE A 23 -19.56 -2.05 4.70
C ILE A 23 -19.74 -3.24 3.77
N SER A 24 -19.32 -4.44 4.19
CA SER A 24 -19.61 -5.71 3.51
C SER A 24 -19.07 -6.92 4.27
N TYR A 25 -19.80 -8.04 4.33
CA TYR A 25 -19.37 -9.24 5.06
C TYR A 25 -18.84 -10.37 4.14
N GLU A 26 -19.15 -10.33 2.84
CA GLU A 26 -18.71 -11.38 1.90
C GLU A 26 -17.42 -10.97 1.17
N LYS A 27 -17.52 -9.97 0.29
CA LYS A 27 -16.42 -9.41 -0.51
C LYS A 27 -16.10 -8.00 -0.03
N ALA A 28 -14.83 -7.64 0.10
CA ALA A 28 -14.47 -6.34 0.66
C ALA A 28 -15.05 -5.17 -0.14
N SER A 29 -15.64 -4.20 0.56
CA SER A 29 -15.93 -2.88 -0.01
C SER A 29 -14.64 -2.06 -0.05
N LYS A 30 -14.40 -1.33 -1.13
CA LYS A 30 -13.07 -0.78 -1.43
C LYS A 30 -13.07 0.71 -1.72
N LEU A 31 -12.03 1.38 -1.23
CA LEU A 31 -11.54 2.62 -1.79
C LEU A 31 -10.35 2.29 -2.71
N ASN A 32 -10.42 2.68 -3.99
CA ASN A 32 -9.47 2.24 -5.00
C ASN A 32 -8.83 3.43 -5.70
N PHE A 33 -7.54 3.67 -5.46
CA PHE A 33 -6.78 4.67 -6.18
C PHE A 33 -6.42 4.16 -7.57
N SER A 34 -6.59 5.03 -8.57
CA SER A 34 -6.25 4.71 -9.96
C SER A 34 -4.79 4.31 -10.11
N ALA A 35 -4.55 3.15 -10.73
CA ALA A 35 -3.20 2.67 -11.03
C ALA A 35 -2.56 3.39 -12.23
N HIS A 36 -3.37 4.02 -13.10
CA HIS A 36 -2.88 4.60 -14.35
C HIS A 36 -2.42 6.06 -14.21
N ILE A 37 -2.80 6.73 -13.12
CA ILE A 37 -2.49 8.14 -12.89
C ILE A 37 -1.04 8.29 -12.39
N LYS A 38 -0.22 9.05 -13.12
CA LYS A 38 1.21 9.22 -12.84
C LYS A 38 1.47 10.36 -11.86
N GLU A 39 0.55 11.29 -11.79
CA GLU A 39 0.55 12.42 -10.87
C GLU A 39 0.27 11.94 -9.44
N GLN A 40 0.64 12.77 -8.47
CA GLN A 40 0.24 12.56 -7.08
C GLN A 40 -1.29 12.65 -6.97
N LEU A 41 -1.89 11.70 -6.25
CA LEU A 41 -3.27 11.78 -5.81
C LEU A 41 -3.32 11.97 -4.29
N GLN A 42 -4.20 12.86 -3.86
CA GLN A 42 -4.47 13.18 -2.47
C GLN A 42 -5.98 13.16 -2.24
N GLU A 43 -6.40 12.41 -1.24
CA GLU A 43 -7.76 12.43 -0.71
C GLU A 43 -7.74 12.77 0.76
N THR A 44 -8.71 13.57 1.18
CA THR A 44 -8.93 13.94 2.57
C THR A 44 -10.40 13.76 2.88
N PHE A 45 -10.71 13.07 3.97
CA PHE A 45 -12.06 13.03 4.49
C PHE A 45 -12.06 12.79 6.00
N ARG A 46 -13.18 13.16 6.64
CA ARG A 46 -13.28 13.17 8.09
C ARG A 46 -13.21 11.77 8.68
N GLU A 47 -13.94 10.81 8.14
CA GLU A 47 -14.06 9.51 8.80
C GLU A 47 -13.98 8.35 7.81
N LEU A 48 -13.13 7.38 8.11
CA LEU A 48 -13.18 6.05 7.49
C LEU A 48 -13.84 5.07 8.46
N PHE A 49 -15.04 4.59 8.13
CA PHE A 49 -15.73 3.55 8.89
C PHE A 49 -15.70 2.23 8.13
N VAL A 50 -15.28 1.16 8.80
CA VAL A 50 -15.24 -0.19 8.24
C VAL A 50 -16.11 -1.13 9.05
N GLU A 51 -17.00 -1.85 8.37
CA GLU A 51 -17.83 -2.89 8.97
C GLU A 51 -17.80 -4.16 8.12
N GLY A 52 -17.41 -5.27 8.74
CA GLY A 52 -17.07 -6.51 8.06
C GLY A 52 -15.70 -6.42 7.38
N LYS A 53 -15.66 -6.33 6.05
CA LYS A 53 -14.46 -6.38 5.22
C LYS A 53 -14.34 -5.10 4.41
N GLY A 54 -13.36 -4.28 4.76
CA GLY A 54 -12.95 -3.10 4.00
C GLY A 54 -11.61 -3.32 3.29
N ALA A 55 -11.36 -2.58 2.21
CA ALA A 55 -10.02 -2.48 1.64
C ALA A 55 -9.70 -1.08 1.12
N ILE A 56 -8.42 -0.70 1.21
CA ILE A 56 -7.84 0.40 0.45
C ILE A 56 -6.87 -0.21 -0.55
N ASP A 57 -7.07 0.09 -1.82
CA ASP A 57 -6.24 -0.40 -2.91
C ASP A 57 -5.48 0.77 -3.54
N PHE A 58 -4.16 0.74 -3.42
CA PHE A 58 -3.25 1.73 -3.98
C PHE A 58 -2.85 1.38 -5.42
N GLY A 59 -3.73 0.77 -6.21
CA GLY A 59 -3.47 0.43 -7.61
C GLY A 59 -2.82 -0.94 -7.85
N SER A 60 -3.16 -1.94 -7.04
CA SER A 60 -2.57 -3.29 -7.08
C SER A 60 -2.85 -4.11 -8.35
N GLY A 61 -3.75 -3.64 -9.22
CA GLY A 61 -4.21 -4.34 -10.42
C GLY A 61 -3.22 -4.35 -11.59
N ASP A 62 -2.28 -3.41 -11.63
CA ASP A 62 -1.33 -3.28 -12.74
C ASP A 62 0.11 -3.27 -12.21
N ARG A 63 0.73 -4.46 -12.22
CA ARG A 63 2.11 -4.70 -11.76
C ARG A 63 3.16 -3.98 -12.61
N HIS A 64 2.77 -3.41 -13.76
CA HIS A 64 3.66 -2.72 -14.68
C HIS A 64 3.41 -1.21 -14.74
N SER A 65 2.31 -0.69 -14.18
CA SER A 65 2.10 0.75 -14.07
C SER A 65 2.70 1.30 -12.78
N GLU A 66 3.82 2.00 -12.90
CA GLU A 66 4.25 2.89 -11.83
C GLU A 66 3.28 4.07 -11.73
N HIS A 67 2.46 4.13 -10.70
CA HIS A 67 1.63 5.29 -10.43
C HIS A 67 2.35 6.31 -9.56
N GLY A 68 1.85 7.55 -9.56
CA GLY A 68 2.34 8.60 -8.69
C GLY A 68 2.09 8.31 -7.21
N ARG A 69 2.62 9.19 -6.35
CA ARG A 69 2.39 9.16 -4.89
C ARG A 69 0.89 9.19 -4.57
N ARG A 70 0.51 8.49 -3.50
CA ARG A 70 -0.88 8.44 -3.01
C ARG A 70 -0.91 8.88 -1.55
N LEU A 71 -1.67 9.91 -1.25
CA LEU A 71 -1.83 10.48 0.08
C LEU A 71 -3.29 10.33 0.49
N LEU A 72 -3.55 9.65 1.60
CA LEU A 72 -4.89 9.48 2.14
C LEU A 72 -4.92 10.05 3.55
N TYR A 73 -5.55 11.22 3.73
CA TYR A 73 -5.73 11.87 5.02
C TYR A 73 -7.09 11.51 5.61
N ILE A 74 -7.08 11.04 6.85
CA ILE A 74 -8.27 10.59 7.58
C ILE A 74 -8.24 11.25 8.95
N ASP A 75 -9.33 11.91 9.35
CA ASP A 75 -9.40 12.50 10.69
C ASP A 75 -9.70 11.46 11.77
N ASP A 76 -10.60 10.50 11.51
CA ASP A 76 -10.86 9.37 12.41
C ASP A 76 -10.98 8.05 11.64
N LEU A 77 -10.23 7.03 12.09
CA LEU A 77 -10.22 5.70 11.51
C LEU A 77 -10.91 4.72 12.45
N ILE A 78 -12.06 4.21 12.02
CA ILE A 78 -12.91 3.35 12.84
C ILE A 78 -13.10 2.01 12.14
N ILE A 79 -12.70 0.92 12.79
CA ILE A 79 -12.91 -0.44 12.29
C ILE A 79 -13.74 -1.20 13.33
N GLY A 80 -14.97 -1.55 12.94
CA GLY A 80 -15.92 -2.24 13.82
C GLY A 80 -15.40 -3.57 14.35
N ASP A 81 -16.05 -4.09 15.37
CA ASP A 81 -15.67 -5.37 15.97
C ASP A 81 -15.87 -6.53 14.99
N GLY A 82 -14.94 -7.50 15.03
CA GLY A 82 -14.87 -8.58 14.04
C GLY A 82 -14.62 -8.12 12.61
N SER A 83 -14.31 -6.83 12.39
CA SER A 83 -14.07 -6.26 11.06
C SER A 83 -12.58 -6.17 10.76
N THR A 84 -12.24 -5.99 9.48
CA THR A 84 -10.85 -5.91 9.02
C THR A 84 -10.71 -4.93 7.87
N LEU A 85 -9.65 -4.12 7.91
CA LEU A 85 -9.25 -3.24 6.82
C LEU A 85 -7.99 -3.79 6.13
N ARG A 86 -8.11 -4.16 4.86
CA ARG A 86 -6.98 -4.67 4.07
C ARG A 86 -6.37 -3.59 3.19
N ILE A 87 -5.07 -3.44 3.25
CA ILE A 87 -4.31 -2.53 2.41
C ILE A 87 -3.66 -3.32 1.28
N HIS A 88 -3.90 -2.91 0.04
CA HIS A 88 -3.38 -3.53 -1.18
C HIS A 88 -2.56 -2.53 -1.99
N GLY A 89 -1.53 -3.02 -2.69
CA GLY A 89 -0.74 -2.20 -3.61
C GLY A 89 0.12 -1.13 -2.94
N TRP A 90 0.13 -1.06 -1.60
CA TRP A 90 0.90 -0.09 -0.84
C TRP A 90 2.41 -0.34 -0.97
N ARG A 91 3.17 0.73 -1.20
CA ARG A 91 4.63 0.72 -1.19
C ARG A 91 5.16 1.77 -0.21
N ASP A 92 6.10 1.31 0.61
CA ASP A 92 6.85 2.15 1.54
C ASP A 92 7.43 3.39 0.83
N LYS A 93 7.37 4.53 1.53
CA LYS A 93 7.82 5.87 1.09
C LYS A 93 7.12 6.45 -0.15
N ARG A 94 6.21 5.72 -0.79
CA ARG A 94 5.43 6.19 -1.94
C ARG A 94 3.97 6.45 -1.57
N ASP A 95 3.35 5.54 -0.83
CA ASP A 95 1.94 5.62 -0.49
C ASP A 95 1.79 5.88 1.00
N TYR A 96 0.91 6.79 1.39
CA TYR A 96 0.77 7.22 2.78
C TYR A 96 -0.69 7.17 3.20
N ILE A 97 -0.94 6.45 4.30
CA ILE A 97 -2.19 6.51 5.04
C ILE A 97 -1.91 7.37 6.27
N LEU A 98 -2.50 8.57 6.29
CA LEU A 98 -2.26 9.61 7.27
C LEU A 98 -3.49 9.74 8.16
N VAL A 99 -3.35 9.45 9.46
CA VAL A 99 -4.46 9.56 10.42
C VAL A 99 -4.15 10.65 11.44
N ARG A 100 -5.14 11.49 11.77
CA ARG A 100 -4.92 12.53 12.78
C ARG A 100 -4.51 11.94 14.12
N LYS A 101 -3.63 12.65 14.82
CA LYS A 101 -3.12 12.23 16.14
C LYS A 101 -4.19 12.18 17.23
N ASN A 102 -5.30 12.90 17.06
CA ASN A 102 -6.42 12.91 18.00
C ASN A 102 -7.56 11.97 17.59
N SER A 103 -7.35 11.07 16.62
CA SER A 103 -8.30 9.98 16.32
C SER A 103 -8.49 9.12 17.55
N VAL A 104 -9.73 9.01 18.02
CA VAL A 104 -10.08 8.32 19.27
C VAL A 104 -9.94 6.81 19.11
N HIS A 105 -10.16 6.30 17.90
CA HIS A 105 -10.27 4.87 17.61
C HIS A 105 -8.99 4.26 17.02
N LEU A 106 -7.94 5.06 16.82
CA LEU A 106 -6.75 4.64 16.08
C LEU A 106 -6.05 3.41 16.69
N GLU A 107 -5.89 3.36 18.02
CA GLU A 107 -5.19 2.24 18.66
C GLU A 107 -5.91 0.90 18.43
N ASP A 108 -7.24 0.90 18.52
CA ASP A 108 -8.06 -0.27 18.25
C ASP A 108 -8.07 -0.60 16.76
N ALA A 109 -8.19 0.41 15.90
CA ALA A 109 -8.17 0.22 14.46
C ALA A 109 -6.86 -0.41 13.97
N LEU A 110 -5.70 -0.01 14.50
CA LEU A 110 -4.39 -0.57 14.10
C LEU A 110 -4.32 -2.09 14.23
N LYS A 111 -4.96 -2.66 15.26
CA LYS A 111 -5.01 -4.12 15.50
C LYS A 111 -5.82 -4.87 14.44
N LYS A 112 -6.64 -4.15 13.66
CA LYS A 112 -7.59 -4.67 12.68
C LYS A 112 -7.17 -4.35 11.22
N ILE A 113 -5.98 -3.79 11.02
CA ILE A 113 -5.41 -3.48 9.69
C ILE A 113 -4.50 -4.62 9.24
N GLU A 114 -4.54 -4.95 7.95
CA GLU A 114 -3.64 -5.92 7.32
C GLU A 114 -3.02 -5.33 6.05
N PHE A 115 -1.70 -5.18 6.01
CA PHE A 115 -0.98 -4.84 4.77
C PHE A 115 -0.65 -6.12 3.99
N LYS A 116 -1.19 -6.25 2.78
CA LYS A 116 -0.97 -7.46 1.96
C LYS A 116 0.48 -7.55 1.49
N GLY A 117 1.18 -8.62 1.89
CA GLY A 117 2.59 -8.87 1.54
C GLY A 117 3.58 -8.25 2.52
N TYR A 118 3.11 -7.83 3.70
CA TYR A 118 3.91 -7.26 4.78
C TYR A 118 3.59 -7.99 6.08
N ASP A 119 4.52 -7.93 7.04
CA ASP A 119 4.34 -8.60 8.32
C ASP A 119 3.25 -7.91 9.15
N ARG A 120 2.21 -8.69 9.49
CA ARG A 120 1.06 -8.24 10.27
C ARG A 120 1.44 -7.79 11.68
N ASN A 121 2.53 -8.33 12.24
CA ASN A 121 2.98 -8.00 13.59
C ASN A 121 3.80 -6.71 13.64
N ASN A 122 4.12 -6.11 12.48
CA ASN A 122 4.98 -4.94 12.38
C ASN A 122 4.27 -3.74 11.73
N ILE A 123 2.95 -3.64 11.92
CA ILE A 123 2.19 -2.42 11.62
C ILE A 123 2.42 -1.44 12.77
N HIS A 124 2.85 -0.22 12.46
CA HIS A 124 3.22 0.78 13.45
C HIS A 124 2.92 2.20 12.96
N LEU A 125 2.93 3.15 13.90
CA LEU A 125 2.77 4.57 13.61
C LEU A 125 4.12 5.27 13.52
N GLU A 126 4.29 6.08 12.49
CA GLU A 126 5.43 6.99 12.33
C GLU A 126 4.96 8.44 12.41
N ASN A 127 5.77 9.31 13.02
CA ASN A 127 5.48 10.73 13.08
C ASN A 127 5.61 11.38 11.69
N TYR A 128 4.50 11.88 11.14
CA TYR A 128 4.53 12.62 9.87
C TYR A 128 4.80 14.11 10.10
N ASN A 129 3.93 14.73 10.90
CA ASN A 129 3.96 16.15 11.25
C ASN A 129 3.25 16.38 12.58
N ASN A 130 2.96 17.63 12.92
CA ASN A 130 2.31 17.97 14.20
C ASN A 130 0.88 17.44 14.32
N ALA A 131 0.18 17.20 13.21
CA ALA A 131 -1.24 16.85 13.18
C ALA A 131 -1.53 15.38 12.81
N TYR A 132 -0.61 14.71 12.10
CA TYR A 132 -0.85 13.37 11.55
C TYR A 132 0.23 12.35 11.92
N TRP A 133 -0.21 11.10 12.10
CA TRP A 133 0.60 9.89 12.06
C TRP A 133 0.56 9.29 10.65
N VAL A 134 1.64 8.64 10.20
CA VAL A 134 1.61 7.67 9.09
C VAL A 134 1.39 6.28 9.67
N ILE A 135 0.50 5.49 9.07
CA ILE A 135 0.43 4.04 9.30
C ILE A 135 1.42 3.36 8.34
N SER A 136 2.44 2.71 8.90
CA SER A 136 3.51 2.02 8.18
C SER A 136 3.51 0.52 8.49
N ALA A 137 4.13 -0.27 7.61
CA ALA A 137 4.37 -1.70 7.82
C ALA A 137 5.76 -2.10 7.31
N THR A 138 6.45 -3.00 8.01
CA THR A 138 7.73 -3.54 7.53
C THR A 138 7.52 -4.74 6.60
N PRO A 139 8.30 -4.88 5.51
CA PRO A 139 8.23 -6.07 4.66
C PRO A 139 8.51 -7.35 5.43
N GLU A 140 7.91 -8.47 5.03
CA GLU A 140 8.27 -9.78 5.58
C GLU A 140 9.77 -10.06 5.31
N SER A 141 10.50 -10.64 6.26
CA SER A 141 11.94 -10.90 6.14
C SER A 141 12.33 -11.69 4.87
N ALA A 142 11.43 -12.53 4.36
CA ALA A 142 11.64 -13.28 3.12
C ALA A 142 11.69 -12.39 1.85
N THR A 143 11.05 -11.22 1.87
CA THR A 143 11.02 -10.26 0.76
C THR A 143 12.36 -9.55 0.58
N TYR A 144 13.13 -9.37 1.66
CA TYR A 144 14.50 -8.83 1.60
C TYR A 144 15.52 -9.83 1.04
N GLY A 145 15.30 -11.14 1.24
CA GLY A 145 16.18 -12.19 0.71
C GLY A 145 16.23 -12.23 -0.82
N SER A 146 15.11 -11.93 -1.50
CA SER A 146 15.06 -11.90 -2.97
C SER A 146 15.80 -10.73 -3.62
N LEU A 147 15.96 -9.60 -2.93
CA LEU A 147 16.68 -8.44 -3.46
C LEU A 147 18.19 -8.62 -3.44
N LEU A 148 18.73 -9.40 -2.49
CA LEU A 148 20.16 -9.65 -2.37
C LEU A 148 20.67 -10.80 -3.27
N VAL A 149 19.79 -11.71 -3.69
CA VAL A 149 20.19 -12.86 -4.54
C VAL A 149 20.24 -12.49 -6.03
N ALA A 150 19.54 -11.43 -6.47
CA ALA A 150 19.53 -11.01 -7.87
C ALA A 150 20.85 -10.36 -8.35
N SER A 151 21.78 -10.01 -7.45
CA SER A 151 23.02 -9.32 -7.79
C SER A 151 24.25 -10.22 -7.94
N THR A 152 24.16 -11.53 -7.66
CA THR A 152 25.34 -12.43 -7.66
C THR A 152 25.49 -13.30 -8.91
N VAL A 153 24.56 -13.25 -9.88
CA VAL A 153 24.67 -14.03 -11.12
C VAL A 153 24.59 -13.11 -12.36
N PRO A 154 25.71 -12.44 -12.73
CA PRO A 154 26.12 -12.59 -14.14
C PRO A 154 27.64 -12.63 -14.38
N LEU A 155 28.50 -12.58 -13.34
CA LEU A 155 29.95 -12.52 -13.53
C LEU A 155 30.58 -13.86 -13.99
N SER A 156 29.98 -15.00 -13.63
CA SER A 156 30.47 -16.32 -14.04
C SER A 156 30.17 -16.65 -15.50
N LEU A 157 29.05 -16.16 -16.04
CA LEU A 157 28.68 -16.34 -17.45
C LEU A 157 29.46 -15.40 -18.40
N LEU A 158 29.80 -14.19 -17.95
CA LEU A 158 30.60 -13.25 -18.74
C LEU A 158 32.04 -13.76 -18.96
N ARG A 159 32.64 -14.43 -17.97
CA ARG A 159 33.99 -15.04 -18.09
C ARG A 159 34.04 -16.19 -19.10
N ARG A 160 32.94 -16.95 -19.27
CA ARG A 160 32.87 -18.02 -20.29
C ARG A 160 32.76 -17.47 -21.71
N ARG A 161 32.05 -16.35 -21.91
CA ARG A 161 31.93 -15.73 -23.24
C ARG A 161 33.24 -15.09 -23.72
N ILE A 162 33.99 -14.46 -22.82
CA ILE A 162 35.28 -13.83 -23.17
C ILE A 162 36.33 -14.88 -23.58
N LYS A 163 36.36 -16.06 -22.93
CA LYS A 163 37.26 -17.16 -23.32
C LYS A 163 36.89 -17.80 -24.67
N ALA A 164 35.61 -17.79 -25.06
CA ALA A 164 35.18 -18.33 -26.35
C ALA A 164 35.52 -17.41 -27.54
N CYS A 165 35.58 -16.08 -27.34
CA CYS A 165 35.94 -15.13 -28.38
C CYS A 165 37.47 -14.99 -28.60
N LEU A 166 38.30 -15.35 -27.62
CA LEU A 166 39.77 -15.28 -27.72
C LEU A 166 40.43 -16.60 -28.17
N GLY A 167 39.65 -17.66 -28.41
CA GLY A 167 40.13 -18.99 -28.80
C GLY A 167 40.02 -19.33 -30.28
N ARG A 168 39.60 -18.39 -31.15
CA ARG A 168 39.57 -18.59 -32.61
C ARG A 168 40.37 -17.49 -33.30
N SER A 169 41.69 -17.66 -33.32
CA SER A 169 42.54 -17.08 -34.35
C SER A 169 43.11 -18.25 -35.16
N PRO A 170 42.86 -18.33 -36.47
CA PRO A 170 43.39 -19.40 -37.31
C PRO A 170 44.88 -19.14 -37.56
N SER A 171 45.68 -20.20 -37.42
CA SER A 171 47.01 -20.35 -38.03
C SER A 171 46.90 -21.36 -39.16
#